data_AF-A0A4R1F2T6-F1
#
_entry.id   AF-A0A4R1F2T6-F1
#
_cell.length_a   1.000
_cell.length_b   1.000
_cell.length_c   1.000
_cell.angle_alpha   90.00
_cell.angle_beta   90.00
_cell.angle_gamma   90.00
#
_symmetry.space_group_name_H-M   'P 1'
#
loop_
_entity.id
_entity.type
_entity.pdbx_description
1 polymer ?
#
loop_
_entity_poly.entity_id
_entity_poly.type
_entity_poly.pdbx_seq_one_letter_code
_entity_poly.pdbx_strand_id
1 'polypeptide(L)'
;MHPLTFMKKGLKVGGCLHHFGFLFICSLFAAFINSVSFADIKNNPYSDVACGDFLSDAHQKPQALTFETCVRTNDAQLAVLKSTYSVSGEKADIVEKYLVEQYSMPKLRFACCGWESSNRGDSFNYKNYSMAVTMYTSETLVSDRNHWAEIPKFYVDVILYLEQP
;
A
#
# COMPACT_ATOMS: atom_id res chain seq x y z
N MET A 1 -2.94 29.75 -27.07
CA MET A 1 -1.93 29.95 -28.13
C MET A 1 -1.36 28.59 -28.51
N HIS A 2 -1.44 28.26 -29.80
CA HIS A 2 -0.86 27.13 -30.54
C HIS A 2 -1.20 25.67 -30.16
N PRO A 3 -1.90 24.93 -31.05
CA PRO A 3 -2.16 23.50 -30.96
C PRO A 3 -1.06 22.68 -31.66
N LEU A 4 -0.68 21.53 -31.11
CA LEU A 4 0.16 20.55 -31.81
C LEU A 4 -0.73 19.59 -32.59
N THR A 5 -0.77 19.88 -33.89
CA THR A 5 -1.29 19.05 -34.97
C THR A 5 -0.29 17.92 -35.21
N PHE A 6 -0.69 16.65 -35.08
CA PHE A 6 0.09 15.54 -35.64
C PHE A 6 -0.72 14.87 -36.75
N MET A 7 -0.23 15.06 -37.97
CA MET A 7 -0.75 14.50 -39.21
C MET A 7 -0.23 13.09 -39.45
N LYS A 8 -1.06 12.34 -40.20
CA LYS A 8 -0.74 11.28 -41.18
C LYS A 8 -0.25 9.93 -40.64
N LYS A 9 -1.05 8.90 -40.93
CA LYS A 9 -0.84 8.10 -42.16
C LYS A 9 -2.11 7.34 -42.53
N GLY A 10 -2.60 7.59 -43.73
CA GLY A 10 -3.65 6.80 -44.35
C GLY A 10 -3.10 5.45 -44.78
N LEU A 11 -3.83 4.38 -44.45
CA LEU A 11 -3.63 3.07 -45.04
C LEU A 11 -4.77 2.82 -46.03
N LYS A 12 -4.37 2.75 -47.30
CA LYS A 12 -5.16 2.47 -48.48
C LYS A 12 -5.28 0.95 -48.58
N VAL A 13 -6.50 0.40 -48.53
CA VAL A 13 -6.74 -1.01 -48.87
C VAL A 13 -7.68 -1.02 -50.07
N GLY A 14 -7.20 -1.65 -51.15
CA GLY A 14 -7.69 -1.51 -52.51
C GLY A 14 -9.00 -2.23 -52.78
N GLY A 15 -9.76 -1.64 -53.71
CA GLY A 15 -10.86 -2.32 -54.37
C GLY A 15 -10.33 -3.34 -55.37
N CYS A 16 -10.86 -4.55 -55.33
CA CYS A 16 -10.84 -5.49 -56.44
C CYS A 16 -12.19 -5.38 -57.16
N LEU A 17 -12.13 -4.84 -58.38
CA LEU A 17 -13.22 -4.73 -59.33
C LEU A 17 -13.24 -6.03 -60.15
N HIS A 18 -14.19 -6.94 -59.90
CA HIS A 18 -14.49 -8.03 -60.82
C HIS A 18 -16.01 -8.18 -60.97
N HIS A 19 -16.50 -7.46 -61.97
CA HIS A 19 -17.54 -7.83 -62.94
C HIS A 19 -18.28 -9.16 -62.67
N PHE A 20 -19.45 -9.11 -62.04
CA PHE A 20 -20.50 -10.13 -62.22
C PHE A 20 -21.86 -9.49 -61.98
N GLY A 21 -22.60 -9.28 -63.08
CA GLY A 21 -24.01 -8.96 -63.02
C GLY A 21 -24.77 -10.22 -62.64
N PHE A 22 -25.59 -10.14 -61.60
CA PHE A 22 -26.90 -10.79 -61.56
C PHE A 22 -27.70 -10.22 -60.38
N LEU A 23 -28.94 -9.85 -60.69
CA LEU A 23 -29.98 -9.50 -59.73
C LEU A 23 -30.06 -10.54 -58.61
N PHE A 24 -29.93 -10.14 -57.35
CA PHE A 24 -30.65 -10.81 -56.27
C PHE A 24 -31.09 -9.80 -55.21
N ILE A 25 -32.40 -9.70 -55.13
CA ILE A 25 -33.19 -8.82 -54.30
C ILE A 25 -33.09 -9.29 -52.84
N CYS A 26 -32.82 -8.31 -51.97
CA CYS A 26 -33.40 -8.13 -50.64
C CYS A 26 -33.79 -9.43 -49.90
N SER A 27 -32.90 -9.93 -49.04
CA SER A 27 -33.25 -10.89 -47.99
C SER A 27 -32.43 -10.62 -46.73
N LEU A 28 -33.14 -10.14 -45.71
CA LEU A 28 -33.05 -10.59 -44.31
C LEU A 28 -31.65 -10.95 -43.80
N PHE A 29 -30.95 -9.98 -43.20
CA PHE A 29 -30.06 -10.22 -42.06
C PHE A 29 -30.44 -9.17 -41.00
N ALA A 30 -31.31 -9.52 -40.06
CA ALA A 30 -30.89 -10.00 -38.73
C ALA A 30 -29.96 -8.96 -38.08
N ALA A 31 -30.54 -8.03 -37.31
CA ALA A 31 -30.74 -8.19 -35.88
C ALA A 31 -29.49 -7.79 -35.07
N PHE A 32 -29.66 -6.72 -34.30
CA PHE A 32 -28.95 -6.43 -33.04
C PHE A 32 -27.41 -6.36 -33.11
N ILE A 33 -26.89 -5.18 -33.46
CA ILE A 33 -25.58 -4.78 -32.93
C ILE A 33 -25.83 -4.29 -31.51
N ASN A 34 -25.68 -5.22 -30.56
CA ASN A 34 -25.73 -4.93 -29.13
C ASN A 34 -24.78 -3.77 -28.82
N SER A 35 -25.30 -2.75 -28.15
CA SER A 35 -24.51 -1.72 -27.49
C SER A 35 -23.61 -2.41 -26.46
N VAL A 36 -22.36 -2.65 -26.81
CA VAL A 36 -21.34 -3.05 -25.85
C VAL A 36 -21.09 -1.84 -24.96
N SER A 37 -21.76 -1.80 -23.81
CA SER A 37 -21.39 -0.93 -22.71
C SER A 37 -20.00 -1.37 -22.26
N PHE A 38 -18.98 -0.61 -22.63
CA PHE A 38 -17.69 -0.65 -21.95
C PHE A 38 -17.94 -0.15 -20.52
N ALA A 39 -18.19 -1.09 -19.61
CA ALA A 39 -18.06 -0.79 -18.19
C ALA A 39 -16.59 -0.48 -17.94
N ASP A 40 -16.31 0.76 -17.51
CA ASP A 40 -14.99 1.18 -17.06
C ASP A 40 -14.55 0.28 -15.89
N ILE A 41 -13.68 -0.70 -16.17
CA ILE A 41 -12.95 -1.39 -15.12
C ILE A 41 -11.95 -0.37 -14.57
N LYS A 42 -12.37 0.36 -13.53
CA LYS A 42 -11.44 1.06 -12.64
C LYS A 42 -10.60 0.02 -11.90
N ASN A 43 -9.55 -0.49 -12.55
CA ASN A 43 -8.48 -1.19 -11.86
C ASN A 43 -7.79 -0.15 -10.96
N ASN A 44 -8.22 -0.03 -9.71
CA ASN A 44 -7.46 0.71 -8.72
C ASN A 44 -6.25 -0.16 -8.32
N PRO A 45 -5.02 0.17 -8.73
CA PRO A 45 -3.84 -0.63 -8.41
C PRO A 45 -3.56 -0.71 -6.90
N TYR A 46 -4.24 0.10 -6.09
CA TYR A 46 -4.11 0.15 -4.63
C TYR A 46 -5.11 -0.72 -3.85
N SER A 47 -5.96 -1.49 -4.53
CA SER A 47 -7.09 -2.19 -3.88
C SER A 47 -6.86 -3.67 -3.51
N ASP A 48 -5.70 -4.24 -3.81
CA ASP A 48 -5.51 -5.71 -3.77
C ASP A 48 -4.54 -6.23 -2.70
N VAL A 49 -4.11 -5.40 -1.74
CA VAL A 49 -3.29 -5.88 -0.62
C VAL A 49 -4.18 -6.34 0.52
N ALA A 50 -4.00 -7.62 0.90
CA ALA A 50 -4.63 -8.21 2.08
C ALA A 50 -3.88 -7.79 3.36
N CYS A 51 -4.61 -7.80 4.49
CA CYS A 51 -3.99 -7.60 5.80
C CYS A 51 -3.03 -8.75 6.14
N GLY A 52 -1.86 -8.44 6.70
CA GLY A 52 -0.88 -9.47 7.07
C GLY A 52 0.33 -8.93 7.82
N ASP A 53 1.33 -9.80 7.96
CA ASP A 53 2.62 -9.48 8.55
C ASP A 53 3.52 -8.82 7.49
N PHE A 54 3.35 -7.51 7.31
CA PHE A 54 4.08 -6.76 6.28
C PHE A 54 5.60 -6.82 6.42
N LEU A 55 6.11 -6.89 7.66
CA LEU A 55 7.56 -6.98 7.88
C LEU A 55 8.08 -8.37 7.48
N SER A 56 7.34 -9.43 7.77
CA SER A 56 7.69 -10.80 7.36
C SER A 56 7.61 -10.95 5.85
N ASP A 57 6.53 -10.44 5.24
CA ASP A 57 6.33 -10.43 3.79
C ASP A 57 7.46 -9.70 3.04
N ALA A 58 8.01 -8.65 3.64
CA ALA A 58 9.14 -7.90 3.11
C ALA A 58 10.51 -8.53 3.42
N HIS A 59 10.54 -9.67 4.15
CA HIS A 59 11.76 -10.27 4.70
C HIS A 59 12.59 -9.30 5.56
N GLN A 60 11.92 -8.37 6.23
CA GLN A 60 12.50 -7.31 7.04
C GLN A 60 12.12 -7.43 8.52
N LYS A 61 11.46 -8.52 8.94
CA LYS A 61 11.04 -8.67 10.33
C LYS A 61 12.20 -9.05 11.25
N PRO A 62 12.55 -8.22 12.26
CA PRO A 62 13.45 -8.65 13.32
C PRO A 62 12.88 -9.87 14.06
N GLN A 63 13.73 -10.84 14.36
CA GLN A 63 13.32 -12.06 15.08
C GLN A 63 12.67 -11.78 16.44
N ALA A 64 13.03 -10.65 17.08
CA ALA A 64 12.47 -10.24 18.36
C ALA A 64 11.02 -9.72 18.28
N LEU A 65 10.51 -9.41 17.08
CA LEU A 65 9.12 -8.98 16.90
C LEU A 65 8.18 -10.18 16.79
N THR A 66 7.12 -10.17 17.60
CA THR A 66 5.97 -11.07 17.46
C THR A 66 4.85 -10.33 16.75
N PHE A 67 4.26 -10.95 15.72
CA PHE A 67 3.09 -10.37 15.04
C PHE A 67 1.85 -10.63 15.87
N GLU A 68 1.05 -9.60 16.11
CA GLU A 68 -0.15 -9.69 16.95
C GLU A 68 -1.40 -9.68 16.09
N THR A 69 -1.54 -8.67 15.23
CA THR A 69 -2.76 -8.47 14.44
C THR A 69 -2.50 -7.60 13.23
N CYS A 70 -3.38 -7.69 12.25
CA CYS A 70 -3.52 -6.70 11.20
C CYS A 70 -4.99 -6.32 11.07
N VAL A 71 -5.28 -5.03 10.99
CA VAL A 71 -6.64 -4.50 10.81
C VAL A 71 -6.70 -3.49 9.68
N ARG A 72 -7.81 -3.48 8.93
CA ARG A 72 -8.16 -2.38 8.03
C ARG A 72 -8.83 -1.28 8.85
N THR A 73 -8.28 -0.07 8.79
CA THR A 73 -8.75 1.09 9.57
C THR A 73 -8.46 2.38 8.81
N ASN A 74 -8.61 3.52 9.48
CA ASN A 74 -8.22 4.82 8.95
C ASN A 74 -7.10 5.45 9.79
N ASP A 75 -6.19 6.15 9.13
CA ASP A 75 -5.21 7.06 9.72
C ASP A 75 -5.42 8.46 9.14
N ALA A 76 -5.75 9.43 9.99
CA ALA A 76 -6.07 10.81 9.57
C ALA A 76 -7.03 10.90 8.35
N GLN A 77 -8.07 10.04 8.33
CA GLN A 77 -9.09 9.88 7.27
C GLN A 77 -8.68 9.03 6.06
N LEU A 78 -7.40 8.68 5.89
CA LEU A 78 -6.95 7.81 4.81
C LEU A 78 -7.15 6.34 5.18
N ALA A 79 -7.63 5.53 4.23
CA ALA A 79 -7.76 4.10 4.42
C ALA A 79 -6.37 3.44 4.52
N VAL A 80 -6.15 2.66 5.57
CA VAL A 80 -4.87 1.99 5.84
C VAL A 80 -5.07 0.53 6.26
N LEU A 81 -4.01 -0.27 6.11
CA LEU A 81 -3.85 -1.51 6.84
C LEU A 81 -2.83 -1.28 7.95
N LYS A 82 -3.18 -1.62 9.18
CA LYS A 82 -2.31 -1.46 10.34
C LYS A 82 -1.95 -2.81 10.92
N SER A 83 -0.68 -3.16 10.85
CA SER A 83 -0.12 -4.34 11.51
C SER A 83 0.52 -3.95 12.82
N THR A 84 0.11 -4.60 13.91
CA THR A 84 0.66 -4.39 15.24
C THR A 84 1.53 -5.59 15.60
N TYR A 85 2.70 -5.27 16.14
CA TYR A 85 3.68 -6.22 16.61
C TYR A 85 4.02 -5.92 18.06
N SER A 86 4.73 -6.85 18.67
CA SER A 86 5.27 -6.66 20.00
C SER A 86 6.68 -7.17 20.18
N VAL A 87 7.34 -6.62 21.20
CA VAL A 87 8.66 -7.06 21.66
C VAL A 87 8.73 -6.94 23.18
N SER A 88 9.42 -7.89 23.82
CA SER A 88 9.73 -7.82 25.25
C SER A 88 10.64 -6.64 25.54
N GLY A 89 10.51 -6.03 26.72
CA GLY A 89 11.42 -4.95 27.16
C GLY A 89 12.91 -5.29 27.06
N GLU A 90 13.29 -6.55 27.29
CA GLU A 90 14.66 -7.06 27.16
C GLU A 90 15.28 -6.94 25.76
N LYS A 91 14.46 -6.76 24.72
CA LYS A 91 14.88 -6.69 23.31
C LYS A 91 14.42 -5.40 22.63
N ALA A 92 13.79 -4.50 23.38
CA ALA A 92 13.21 -3.28 22.83
C ALA A 92 14.28 -2.33 22.28
N ASP A 93 15.47 -2.30 22.86
CA ASP A 93 16.61 -1.48 22.41
C ASP A 93 17.12 -1.91 21.03
N ILE A 94 17.25 -3.23 20.82
CA ILE A 94 17.68 -3.82 19.55
C ILE A 94 16.64 -3.54 18.46
N VAL A 95 15.35 -3.66 18.78
CA VAL A 95 14.26 -3.36 17.85
C VAL A 95 14.20 -1.87 17.54
N GLU A 96 14.30 -0.98 18.54
CA GLU A 96 14.34 0.46 18.30
C GLU A 96 15.49 0.83 17.37
N LYS A 97 16.71 0.33 17.64
CA LYS A 97 17.88 0.58 16.80
C LYS A 97 17.63 0.15 15.35
N TYR A 98 17.07 -1.04 15.15
CA TYR A 98 16.70 -1.53 13.83
C TYR A 98 15.71 -0.58 13.13
N LEU A 99 14.67 -0.14 13.83
CA LEU A 99 13.65 0.75 13.27
C LEU A 99 14.20 2.14 12.94
N VAL A 100 15.12 2.66 13.76
CA VAL A 100 15.84 3.90 13.49
C VAL A 100 16.68 3.77 12.22
N GLU A 101 17.41 2.67 12.05
CA GLU A 101 18.32 2.47 10.92
C GLU A 101 17.58 2.18 9.60
N GLN A 102 16.52 1.37 9.65
CA GLN A 102 15.82 0.92 8.43
C GLN A 102 14.67 1.82 7.99
N TYR A 103 13.99 2.46 8.95
CA TYR A 103 12.79 3.26 8.68
C TYR A 103 12.99 4.73 9.05
N SER A 104 14.20 5.14 9.45
CA SER A 104 14.46 6.50 9.94
C SER A 104 13.54 6.92 11.08
N MET A 105 13.04 5.95 11.86
CA MET A 105 12.17 6.21 13.01
C MET A 105 12.97 7.00 14.06
N PRO A 106 12.45 8.11 14.62
CA PRO A 106 13.10 8.77 15.74
C PRO A 106 13.23 7.84 16.94
N LYS A 107 14.32 7.98 17.70
CA LYS A 107 14.48 7.27 18.98
C LYS A 107 13.31 7.58 19.91
N LEU A 108 12.92 6.59 20.70
CA LEU A 108 11.90 6.75 21.71
C LEU A 108 12.31 7.75 22.77
N ARG A 109 11.36 8.58 23.15
CA ARG A 109 11.45 9.45 24.31
C ARG A 109 10.39 9.02 25.33
N PHE A 110 10.69 9.22 26.60
CA PHE A 110 9.67 9.08 27.63
C PHE A 110 8.79 10.33 27.62
N ALA A 111 7.50 10.17 27.40
CA ALA A 111 6.51 11.25 27.35
C ALA A 111 5.27 10.87 28.16
N CYS A 112 4.90 11.76 29.08
CA CYS A 112 3.79 11.58 30.03
C CYS A 112 3.97 10.37 30.97
N CYS A 113 3.78 9.15 30.47
CA CYS A 113 3.72 7.90 31.22
C CYS A 113 4.10 6.71 30.32
N GLY A 114 4.92 6.92 29.29
CA GLY A 114 5.26 5.87 28.35
C GLY A 114 6.38 6.27 27.41
N TRP A 115 6.89 5.28 26.68
CA TRP A 115 7.85 5.50 25.62
C TRP A 115 7.12 5.61 24.29
N GLU A 116 7.48 6.59 23.47
CA GLU A 116 6.93 6.78 22.13
C GLU A 116 7.97 7.40 21.20
N SER A 117 7.87 7.11 19.91
CA SER A 117 8.59 7.85 18.89
C SER A 117 7.89 9.21 18.69
N SER A 118 8.66 10.30 18.66
CA SER A 118 8.08 11.65 18.51
C SER A 118 7.41 11.90 17.16
N ASN A 119 7.77 11.09 16.17
CA ASN A 119 7.14 11.03 14.85
C ASN A 119 7.24 9.60 14.33
N ARG A 120 6.66 9.36 13.16
CA ARG A 120 6.79 8.10 12.42
C ARG A 120 8.12 8.07 11.68
N GLY A 121 8.65 6.86 11.48
CA GLY A 121 9.62 6.58 10.42
C GLY A 121 8.86 6.20 9.15
N ASP A 122 9.43 6.49 7.98
CA ASP A 122 8.78 6.27 6.69
C ASP A 122 9.65 5.40 5.77
N SER A 123 9.01 4.57 4.95
CA SER A 123 9.65 3.75 3.93
C SER A 123 8.70 3.55 2.73
N PHE A 124 9.25 3.63 1.52
CA PHE A 124 8.48 3.46 0.26
C PHE A 124 8.70 2.09 -0.39
N ASN A 125 8.95 1.05 0.41
CA ASN A 125 9.53 -0.20 -0.09
C ASN A 125 8.62 -1.44 -0.03
N TYR A 126 7.32 -1.31 0.27
CA TYR A 126 6.41 -2.46 0.28
C TYR A 126 5.49 -2.46 -0.93
N LYS A 127 5.82 -3.22 -1.99
CA LYS A 127 4.94 -3.45 -3.17
C LYS A 127 4.34 -2.16 -3.77
N ASN A 128 5.09 -1.05 -3.77
CA ASN A 128 4.67 0.31 -4.19
C ASN A 128 3.70 1.05 -3.25
N TYR A 129 3.47 0.55 -2.04
CA TYR A 129 2.72 1.23 -0.99
C TYR A 129 3.69 1.99 -0.08
N SER A 130 3.25 3.15 0.40
CA SER A 130 3.95 3.90 1.45
C SER A 130 3.70 3.22 2.80
N MET A 131 4.76 3.08 3.57
CA MET A 131 4.75 2.48 4.90
C MET A 131 5.25 3.49 5.92
N ALA A 132 4.52 3.61 7.03
CA ALA A 132 4.98 4.34 8.21
C ALA A 132 5.11 3.40 9.40
N VAL A 133 6.11 3.64 10.24
CA VAL A 133 6.42 2.80 11.41
C VAL A 133 6.51 3.66 12.67
N THR A 134 5.89 3.19 13.75
CA THR A 134 6.02 3.76 15.10
C THR A 134 6.29 2.68 16.12
N MET A 135 6.89 3.06 17.24
CA MET A 135 7.11 2.18 18.37
C MET A 135 6.72 2.91 19.66
N TYR A 136 6.08 2.19 20.58
CA TYR A 136 5.55 2.77 21.82
C TYR A 136 5.35 1.72 22.91
N THR A 137 5.03 2.16 24.13
CA THR A 137 4.55 1.30 25.23
C THR A 137 3.11 1.65 25.59
N SER A 138 2.44 0.72 26.28
CA SER A 138 1.35 1.12 27.16
C SER A 138 1.88 1.97 28.33
N GLU A 139 1.00 2.42 29.21
CA GLU A 139 1.40 3.18 30.40
C GLU A 139 2.42 2.42 31.25
N THR A 140 3.48 3.12 31.67
CA THR A 140 4.55 2.63 32.53
C THR A 140 5.21 3.78 33.27
N LEU A 141 5.67 3.51 34.49
CA LEU A 141 6.45 4.46 35.30
C LEU A 141 7.96 4.32 35.08
N VAL A 142 8.39 3.32 34.30
CA VAL A 142 9.80 3.07 34.01
C VAL A 142 10.29 4.06 32.95
N SER A 143 10.82 5.19 33.41
CA SER A 143 11.28 6.29 32.55
C SER A 143 12.76 6.25 32.20
N ASP A 144 13.53 5.35 32.80
CA ASP A 144 14.94 5.14 32.46
C ASP A 144 15.06 4.00 31.44
N ARG A 145 15.75 4.30 30.33
CA ARG A 145 16.02 3.36 29.24
C ARG A 145 16.80 2.13 29.70
N ASN A 146 17.65 2.28 30.72
CA ASN A 146 18.43 1.16 31.26
C ASN A 146 17.54 0.10 31.96
N HIS A 147 16.32 0.47 32.34
CA HIS A 147 15.36 -0.42 32.99
C HIS A 147 14.28 -0.94 32.04
N TRP A 148 14.47 -0.82 30.71
CA TRP A 148 13.50 -1.31 29.74
C TRP A 148 13.13 -2.78 29.89
N ALA A 149 14.04 -3.62 30.40
CA ALA A 149 13.75 -5.02 30.71
C ALA A 149 12.60 -5.21 31.71
N GLU A 150 12.31 -4.21 32.55
CA GLU A 150 11.19 -4.23 33.51
C GLU A 150 9.83 -3.93 32.84
N ILE A 151 9.84 -3.35 31.64
CA ILE A 151 8.63 -3.07 30.87
C ILE A 151 8.23 -4.36 30.13
N PRO A 152 7.04 -4.93 30.39
CA PRO A 152 6.70 -6.24 29.83
C PRO A 152 6.67 -6.27 28.30
N LYS A 153 6.21 -5.17 27.68
CA LYS A 153 5.91 -5.15 26.26
C LYS A 153 6.04 -3.75 25.67
N PHE A 154 6.72 -3.67 24.54
CA PHE A 154 6.64 -2.56 23.60
C PHE A 154 5.84 -3.02 22.40
N TYR A 155 5.19 -2.07 21.74
CA TYR A 155 4.42 -2.26 20.52
C TYR A 155 5.09 -1.55 19.37
N VAL A 156 4.97 -2.15 18.20
CA VAL A 156 5.35 -1.52 16.93
C VAL A 156 4.13 -1.54 16.05
N ASP A 157 3.72 -0.38 15.53
CA ASP A 157 2.67 -0.28 14.53
C ASP A 157 3.32 0.00 13.17
N VAL A 158 2.93 -0.79 12.17
CA VAL A 158 3.29 -0.60 10.78
C VAL A 158 2.02 -0.27 10.01
N ILE A 159 1.97 0.94 9.46
CA ILE A 159 0.84 1.47 8.70
C ILE A 159 1.17 1.38 7.22
N LEU A 160 0.30 0.73 6.46
CA LEU A 160 0.36 0.69 5.00
C LEU A 160 -0.75 1.56 4.43
N TYR A 161 -0.39 2.62 3.71
CA TYR A 161 -1.35 3.55 3.10
C TYR A 161 -1.91 2.99 1.80
N LEU A 162 -3.23 2.81 1.72
CA LEU A 162 -3.92 2.25 0.55
C LEU A 162 -4.35 3.31 -0.47
N GLU A 163 -4.13 4.57 -0.13
CA GLU A 163 -4.43 5.71 -0.97
C GLU A 163 -3.21 6.63 -0.94
N GLN A 164 -2.83 7.18 -2.10
CA GLN A 164 -1.82 8.23 -2.14
C GLN A 164 -2.50 9.55 -1.73
N PRO A 165 -1.90 10.35 -0.83
CA PRO A 165 -2.43 11.67 -0.48
C PRO A 165 -2.45 12.64 -1.66
#